data_AF-A0A7X8LLY1-F1
#
_entry.id   AF-A0A7X8LLY1-F1
#
_cell.length_a   1.000
_cell.length_b   1.000
_cell.length_c   1.000
_cell.angle_alpha   90.00
_cell.angle_beta   90.00
_cell.angle_gamma   90.00
#
_symmetry.space_group_name_H-M   'P 1'
#
loop_
_entity.id
_entity.type
_entity.pdbx_description
1 polymer ?
#
loop_
_entity_poly.entity_id
_entity_poly.type
_entity_poly.pdbx_seq_one_letter_code
_entity_poly.pdbx_strand_id
1 'polypeptide(L)'
;MNSNGSASRKTMLKRPACKVALVGVIIVVILAMVLVFNQFQGYSIYQHPQHLLGTEQLKEAAKIIINDQINGKLYVINDGPEMAQVTAIIEEMQITRKEISKDRSGRSQSRYSISYYDDLNSSISEYRCTVHLAPVWTDNNVKPSYKYELINEKDILKQLDDLLNNTKVAYDVQTLIKNKTPYIGNNSKVAALINALPLPEGVTRNSIQLNTSQIPYGVTIEYILNDDSMRVEEEQFLRNSLLLFALIDNADLVTHIGYWNAKELSSLPFRFSYTRADAEKMVGGDLRQFADNHEKLAELIQMTQFSMEDETSNTKEESPTDLSN
;
A
#
# COMPACT_ATOMS: atom_id res chain seq x y z
N MET A 1 12.62 4.66 110.16
CA MET A 1 11.37 5.28 109.66
C MET A 1 11.53 5.55 108.17
N ASN A 2 10.69 4.87 107.38
CA ASN A 2 10.19 5.16 106.01
C ASN A 2 11.19 5.54 104.89
N SER A 3 11.05 5.10 103.65
CA SER A 3 10.10 4.18 102.98
C SER A 3 10.57 4.02 101.51
N ASN A 4 10.54 2.78 101.03
CA ASN A 4 10.32 2.26 99.67
C ASN A 4 10.20 3.20 98.45
N GLY A 5 10.74 2.72 97.32
CA GLY A 5 10.26 3.05 95.98
C GLY A 5 10.99 2.29 94.85
N SER A 6 10.38 1.20 94.38
CA SER A 6 10.79 0.37 93.22
C SER A 6 10.23 0.90 91.90
N ALA A 7 10.99 0.84 90.80
CA ALA A 7 10.55 0.60 89.40
C ALA A 7 11.79 0.68 88.48
N SER A 8 12.19 -0.26 87.62
CA SER A 8 11.56 -1.07 86.56
C SER A 8 12.30 -0.78 85.24
N ARG A 9 12.68 -1.85 84.54
CA ARG A 9 13.49 -1.87 83.30
C ARG A 9 12.85 -1.02 82.18
N LYS A 10 13.70 -0.44 81.32
CA LYS A 10 13.53 -0.52 79.85
C LYS A 10 14.86 -0.24 79.14
N THR A 11 15.46 -1.30 78.63
CA THR A 11 16.54 -1.25 77.63
C THR A 11 16.00 -0.56 76.37
N MET A 12 16.50 0.65 76.08
CA MET A 12 16.21 1.36 74.83
C MET A 12 16.94 0.66 73.66
N LEU A 13 16.18 -0.14 72.92
CA LEU A 13 16.61 -0.72 71.65
C LEU A 13 16.72 0.42 70.61
N LYS A 14 17.94 0.79 70.21
CA LYS A 14 18.22 1.65 69.04
C LYS A 14 17.56 1.05 67.80
N ARG A 15 16.45 1.61 67.32
CA ARG A 15 15.89 1.33 65.98
C ARG A 15 15.31 2.59 65.31
N PRO A 16 16.15 3.39 64.62
CA PRO A 16 15.66 4.18 63.50
C PRO A 16 16.26 3.75 62.14
N ALA A 17 17.42 3.07 62.11
CA ALA A 17 18.13 2.79 60.85
C ALA A 17 17.42 1.77 59.94
N CYS A 18 16.88 0.67 60.48
CA CYS A 18 16.21 -0.36 59.66
C CYS A 18 14.93 0.12 58.98
N LYS A 19 14.17 1.04 59.59
CA LYS A 19 12.92 1.54 59.00
C LYS A 19 13.19 2.49 57.83
N VAL A 20 14.22 3.33 57.95
CA VAL A 20 14.64 4.26 56.88
C VAL A 20 15.23 3.49 55.68
N ALA A 21 16.03 2.45 55.93
CA ALA A 21 16.57 1.59 54.87
C ALA A 21 15.46 0.83 54.11
N LEU A 22 14.43 0.32 54.82
CA LEU A 22 13.31 -0.38 54.21
C LEU A 22 12.48 0.54 53.30
N VAL A 23 12.22 1.78 53.73
CA VAL A 23 11.50 2.79 52.92
C VAL A 23 12.29 3.16 51.67
N GLY A 24 13.62 3.31 51.77
CA GLY A 24 14.50 3.56 50.62
C GLY A 24 14.45 2.45 49.58
N VAL A 25 14.51 1.17 50.01
CA VAL A 25 14.41 0.03 49.09
C VAL A 25 13.04 -0.04 48.42
N ILE A 26 11.95 0.22 49.15
CA ILE A 26 10.60 0.25 48.57
C ILE A 26 10.48 1.34 47.50
N ILE A 27 11.01 2.55 47.75
CA ILE A 27 11.00 3.63 46.76
C ILE A 27 11.79 3.24 45.51
N VAL A 28 12.97 2.64 45.66
CA VAL A 28 13.80 2.19 44.52
C VAL A 28 13.11 1.08 43.73
N VAL A 29 12.45 0.14 44.41
CA VAL A 29 11.67 -0.92 43.74
C VAL A 29 10.45 -0.35 43.03
N ILE A 30 9.73 0.60 43.63
CA ILE A 30 8.61 1.29 42.98
C ILE A 30 9.11 2.10 41.78
N LEU A 31 10.23 2.82 41.88
CA LEU A 31 10.81 3.55 40.75
C LEU A 31 11.28 2.61 39.65
N ALA A 32 11.90 1.49 40.01
CA ALA A 32 12.30 0.46 39.04
C ALA A 32 11.08 -0.19 38.39
N MET A 33 10.04 -0.51 39.15
CA MET A 33 8.77 -1.02 38.61
C MET A 33 8.08 0.03 37.74
N VAL A 34 8.00 1.29 38.14
CA VAL A 34 7.44 2.37 37.31
C VAL A 34 8.26 2.56 36.05
N LEU A 35 9.59 2.51 36.12
CA LEU A 35 10.46 2.57 34.94
C LEU A 35 10.27 1.38 34.01
N VAL A 36 10.07 0.17 34.56
CA VAL A 36 9.82 -1.06 33.79
C VAL A 36 8.41 -1.05 33.20
N PHE A 37 7.37 -0.80 33.99
CA PHE A 37 5.97 -0.72 33.54
C PHE A 37 5.73 0.43 32.55
N ASN A 38 6.39 1.58 32.71
CA ASN A 38 6.31 2.70 31.77
C ASN A 38 7.05 2.44 30.45
N GLN A 39 7.92 1.42 30.38
CA GLN A 39 8.50 0.93 29.12
C GLN A 39 7.53 -0.01 28.37
N PHE A 40 6.53 -0.56 29.06
CA PHE A 40 5.54 -1.47 28.49
C PHE A 40 4.19 -0.81 28.14
N GLN A 41 3.97 0.44 28.53
CA GLN A 41 2.84 1.22 28.05
C GLN A 41 3.15 1.67 26.62
N GLY A 42 2.53 1.01 25.64
CA GLY A 42 2.62 1.40 24.25
C GLY A 42 2.12 2.81 24.02
N TYR A 43 2.72 3.50 23.05
CA TYR A 43 2.22 4.80 22.61
C TYR A 43 1.36 4.61 21.37
N SER A 44 0.23 5.32 21.31
CA SER A 44 -0.46 5.51 20.03
C SER A 44 0.49 6.17 19.05
N ILE A 45 0.40 5.80 17.76
CA ILE A 45 1.21 6.38 16.69
C ILE A 45 1.11 7.92 16.62
N TYR A 46 -0.04 8.49 17.01
CA TYR A 46 -0.27 9.94 17.06
C TYR A 46 0.38 10.62 18.27
N GLN A 47 0.50 9.89 19.37
CA GLN A 47 0.98 10.40 20.65
C GLN A 47 2.45 10.05 20.92
N HIS A 48 3.08 9.33 20.00
CA HIS A 48 4.47 8.92 20.15
C HIS A 48 5.38 10.16 20.24
N PRO A 49 6.37 10.21 21.16
CA PRO A 49 7.21 11.40 21.37
C PRO A 49 8.02 11.89 20.17
N GLN A 50 8.12 11.06 19.12
CA GLN A 50 8.78 11.42 17.86
C GLN A 50 7.81 12.01 16.81
N HIS A 51 6.53 12.20 17.16
CA HIS A 51 5.49 12.77 16.30
C HIS A 51 5.42 12.07 14.93
N LEU A 52 5.21 10.75 14.94
CA LEU A 52 5.28 9.90 13.73
C LEU A 52 4.17 10.21 12.73
N LEU A 53 3.02 10.65 13.24
CA LEU A 53 1.83 10.93 12.44
C LEU A 53 1.00 12.04 13.12
N GLY A 54 0.48 12.95 12.31
CA GLY A 54 -0.48 13.98 12.75
C GLY A 54 -1.92 13.45 12.70
N THR A 55 -2.79 13.95 13.58
CA THR A 55 -4.20 13.49 13.67
C THR A 55 -5.03 13.75 12.42
N GLU A 56 -4.62 14.71 11.59
CA GLU A 56 -5.32 15.04 10.34
C GLU A 56 -4.81 14.21 9.15
N GLN A 57 -3.70 13.46 9.30
CA GLN A 57 -3.09 12.77 8.17
C GLN A 57 -3.87 11.54 7.70
N LEU A 58 -4.66 10.90 8.55
CA LEU A 58 -5.48 9.74 8.16
C LEU A 58 -6.95 10.07 7.86
N LYS A 59 -7.39 11.28 8.22
CA LYS A 59 -8.79 11.70 8.08
C LYS A 59 -9.09 12.11 6.64
N GLU A 60 -10.32 11.91 6.19
CA GLU A 60 -10.78 12.47 4.89
C GLU A 60 -9.95 12.03 3.68
N ALA A 61 -9.32 10.85 3.73
CA ALA A 61 -8.69 10.30 2.54
C ALA A 61 -9.75 9.96 1.50
N ALA A 62 -9.50 10.31 0.24
CA ALA A 62 -10.35 9.94 -0.88
C ALA A 62 -10.15 8.48 -1.29
N LYS A 63 -8.95 7.94 -1.03
CA LYS A 63 -8.54 6.58 -1.39
C LYS A 63 -7.47 6.05 -0.44
N ILE A 64 -7.54 4.75 -0.18
CA ILE A 64 -6.53 3.97 0.52
C ILE A 64 -6.03 2.84 -0.39
N ILE A 65 -4.70 2.69 -0.48
CA ILE A 65 -4.06 1.54 -1.12
C ILE A 65 -3.38 0.70 -0.05
N ILE A 66 -3.70 -0.59 0.00
CA ILE A 66 -3.09 -1.54 0.92
C ILE A 66 -2.28 -2.57 0.14
N ASN A 67 -0.99 -2.65 0.43
CA ASN A 67 -0.10 -3.68 -0.07
C ASN A 67 0.14 -4.73 1.01
N ASP A 68 -0.41 -5.93 0.82
CA ASP A 68 -0.08 -7.13 1.60
C ASP A 68 1.16 -7.78 1.01
N GLN A 69 2.33 -7.50 1.59
CA GLN A 69 3.61 -7.93 1.05
C GLN A 69 3.83 -9.44 1.20
N ILE A 70 3.19 -10.08 2.19
CA ILE A 70 3.35 -11.51 2.47
C ILE A 70 2.53 -12.33 1.49
N ASN A 71 1.26 -11.98 1.30
CA ASN A 71 0.38 -12.69 0.39
C ASN A 71 0.49 -12.15 -1.06
N GLY A 72 1.18 -11.03 -1.26
CA GLY A 72 1.35 -10.38 -2.57
C GLY A 72 0.02 -9.92 -3.16
N LYS A 73 -0.84 -9.35 -2.33
CA LYS A 73 -2.15 -8.81 -2.74
C LYS A 73 -2.15 -7.30 -2.59
N LEU A 74 -2.74 -6.61 -3.57
CA LEU A 74 -2.95 -5.18 -3.52
C LEU A 74 -4.44 -4.89 -3.52
N TYR A 75 -4.87 -4.04 -2.60
CA TYR A 75 -6.25 -3.60 -2.43
C TYR A 75 -6.33 -2.10 -2.71
N VAL A 76 -7.40 -1.68 -3.37
CA VAL A 76 -7.72 -0.27 -3.63
C VAL A 76 -9.10 -0.02 -3.03
N ILE A 77 -9.15 0.83 -2.00
CA ILE A 77 -10.35 1.08 -1.20
C ILE A 77 -10.73 2.55 -1.37
N ASN A 78 -11.91 2.79 -1.93
CA ASN A 78 -12.50 4.11 -2.12
C ASN A 78 -13.88 4.22 -1.43
N ASP A 79 -14.34 3.15 -0.78
CA ASP A 79 -15.60 3.12 -0.03
C ASP A 79 -15.41 3.77 1.35
N GLY A 80 -16.22 4.78 1.67
CA GLY A 80 -16.10 5.55 2.91
C GLY A 80 -16.14 4.69 4.18
N PRO A 81 -17.15 3.82 4.35
CA PRO A 81 -17.20 2.86 5.46
C PRO A 81 -15.99 1.93 5.58
N GLU A 82 -15.49 1.35 4.48
CA GLU A 82 -14.27 0.52 4.53
C GLU A 82 -13.04 1.35 4.90
N MET A 83 -12.88 2.54 4.31
CA MET A 83 -11.76 3.45 4.65
C MET A 83 -11.78 3.85 6.13
N ALA A 84 -12.95 4.15 6.69
CA ALA A 84 -13.09 4.48 8.10
C ALA A 84 -12.68 3.33 9.03
N GLN A 85 -12.98 2.08 8.66
CA GLN A 85 -12.53 0.90 9.40
C GLN A 85 -11.02 0.73 9.34
N VAL A 86 -10.41 0.90 8.16
CA VAL A 86 -8.95 0.87 8.03
C VAL A 86 -8.32 1.93 8.92
N THR A 87 -8.80 3.17 8.86
CA THR A 87 -8.29 4.24 9.73
C THR A 87 -8.42 3.89 11.20
N ALA A 88 -9.59 3.43 11.66
CA ALA A 88 -9.80 3.05 13.07
C ALA A 88 -8.80 1.99 13.55
N ILE A 89 -8.52 0.97 12.73
CA ILE A 89 -7.49 -0.05 13.03
C ILE A 89 -6.12 0.61 13.23
N ILE A 90 -5.75 1.57 12.37
CA ILE A 90 -4.48 2.29 12.47
C ILE A 90 -4.43 3.17 13.72
N GLU A 91 -5.54 3.78 14.14
CA GLU A 91 -5.60 4.59 15.37
C GLU A 91 -5.41 3.76 16.65
N GLU A 92 -5.82 2.50 16.62
CA GLU A 92 -5.66 1.55 17.73
C GLU A 92 -4.22 1.02 17.89
N MET A 93 -3.34 1.26 16.93
CA MET A 93 -1.96 0.77 16.97
C MET A 93 -1.19 1.32 18.18
N GLN A 94 -0.52 0.43 18.89
CA GLN A 94 0.38 0.75 19.99
C GLN A 94 1.80 0.33 19.65
N ILE A 95 2.74 1.26 19.72
CA ILE A 95 4.14 1.01 19.39
C ILE A 95 5.08 1.22 20.58
N THR A 96 6.24 0.58 20.52
CA THR A 96 7.30 0.77 21.51
C THR A 96 7.81 2.20 21.52
N ARG A 97 8.22 2.69 22.69
CA ARG A 97 8.87 4.01 22.81
C ARG A 97 10.24 4.08 22.14
N LYS A 98 10.97 2.97 22.20
CA LYS A 98 12.32 2.84 21.67
C LYS A 98 12.22 2.26 20.26
N GLU A 99 12.95 2.87 19.34
CA GLU A 99 13.09 2.38 17.98
C GLU A 99 13.86 1.06 17.95
N ILE A 100 13.42 0.14 17.10
CA ILE A 100 14.13 -1.10 16.78
C ILE A 100 15.17 -0.89 15.67
N SER A 101 14.99 0.16 14.84
CA SER A 101 15.96 0.56 13.84
C SER A 101 15.88 2.05 13.51
N LYS A 102 17.05 2.66 13.31
CA LYS A 102 17.20 4.04 12.82
C LYS A 102 17.37 4.13 11.31
N ASP A 103 17.39 2.99 10.63
CA ASP A 103 17.41 2.95 9.18
C ASP A 103 16.12 3.55 8.64
N ARG A 104 16.27 4.61 7.85
CA ARG A 104 15.19 5.35 7.22
C ARG A 104 15.00 4.97 5.75
N SER A 105 15.70 3.93 5.28
CA SER A 105 15.44 3.38 3.96
C SER A 105 14.04 2.75 3.94
N GLY A 106 13.27 3.03 2.88
CA GLY A 106 11.93 2.47 2.67
C GLY A 106 11.90 0.95 2.47
N ARG A 107 13.07 0.30 2.38
CA ARG A 107 13.25 -1.14 2.07
C ARG A 107 12.92 -2.07 3.24
N SER A 108 11.95 -1.73 4.08
CA SER A 108 11.56 -2.56 5.22
C SER A 108 10.61 -3.66 4.79
N GLN A 109 10.83 -4.91 5.23
CA GLN A 109 9.88 -6.02 5.07
C GLN A 109 8.72 -5.90 6.06
N SER A 110 7.98 -4.80 5.99
CA SER A 110 6.73 -4.64 6.73
C SER A 110 5.66 -5.54 6.09
N ARG A 111 4.85 -6.21 6.90
CA ARG A 111 3.77 -7.07 6.39
C ARG A 111 2.79 -6.29 5.50
N TYR A 112 2.38 -5.11 5.98
CA TYR A 112 1.48 -4.23 5.24
C TYR A 112 2.13 -2.86 5.01
N SER A 113 1.80 -2.26 3.87
CA SER A 113 1.95 -0.83 3.61
C SER A 113 0.58 -0.26 3.29
N ILE A 114 0.17 0.81 3.96
CA ILE A 114 -1.15 1.43 3.81
C ILE A 114 -0.96 2.90 3.45
N SER A 115 -1.26 3.26 2.22
CA SER A 115 -1.05 4.59 1.66
C SER A 115 -2.37 5.35 1.56
N TYR A 116 -2.40 6.58 2.08
CA TYR A 116 -3.56 7.46 2.11
C TYR A 116 -3.40 8.59 1.08
N TYR A 117 -4.43 8.80 0.24
CA TYR A 117 -4.41 9.79 -0.85
C TYR A 117 -5.47 10.88 -0.66
N ASP A 118 -5.14 12.10 -1.08
CA ASP A 118 -6.02 13.28 -1.01
C ASP A 118 -7.13 13.28 -2.07
N ASP A 119 -6.90 12.64 -3.21
CA ASP A 119 -7.85 12.56 -4.32
C ASP A 119 -7.88 11.15 -4.94
N LEU A 120 -9.02 10.82 -5.55
CA LEU A 120 -9.21 9.60 -6.35
C LEU A 120 -8.23 9.55 -7.53
N ASN A 121 -7.80 10.70 -8.04
CA ASN A 121 -6.91 10.84 -9.21
C ASN A 121 -5.47 11.29 -8.87
N SER A 122 -5.09 11.40 -7.59
CA SER A 122 -3.74 11.85 -7.20
C SER A 122 -2.63 10.80 -7.45
N SER A 123 -1.72 11.10 -8.39
CA SER A 123 -0.57 10.25 -8.74
C SER A 123 0.54 10.27 -7.66
N ILE A 124 1.19 9.11 -7.45
CA ILE A 124 2.56 8.75 -6.95
C ILE A 124 3.44 9.69 -6.11
N SER A 125 3.17 10.98 -6.00
CA SER A 125 3.92 11.95 -5.20
C SER A 125 3.09 12.68 -4.15
N GLU A 126 1.77 12.44 -4.10
CA GLU A 126 0.86 13.11 -3.16
C GLU A 126 0.05 12.12 -2.32
N TYR A 127 0.65 10.96 -1.97
CA TYR A 127 0.17 10.29 -0.78
C TYR A 127 0.44 11.21 0.42
N ARG A 128 -0.57 11.41 1.26
CA ARG A 128 -0.42 12.22 2.46
C ARG A 128 0.49 11.54 3.47
N CYS A 129 0.32 10.22 3.59
CA CYS A 129 1.22 9.35 4.32
C CYS A 129 1.06 7.88 3.89
N THR A 130 2.13 7.11 4.11
CA THR A 130 2.09 5.65 4.11
C THR A 130 2.43 5.15 5.51
N VAL A 131 1.57 4.30 6.08
CA VAL A 131 1.80 3.61 7.34
C VAL A 131 2.19 2.17 7.03
N HIS A 132 3.39 1.79 7.45
CA HIS A 132 3.89 0.43 7.34
C HIS A 132 3.69 -0.30 8.66
N LEU A 133 3.37 -1.59 8.63
CA LEU A 133 3.06 -2.40 9.81
C LEU A 133 3.93 -3.66 9.90
N ALA A 134 4.35 -3.98 11.12
CA ALA A 134 5.15 -5.16 11.47
C ALA A 134 6.43 -5.32 10.60
N PRO A 135 7.47 -4.48 10.81
CA PRO A 135 7.57 -3.42 11.83
C PRO A 135 6.89 -2.11 11.43
N VAL A 136 6.63 -1.24 12.41
CA VAL A 136 5.91 0.02 12.21
C VAL A 136 6.85 1.16 11.86
N TRP A 137 6.53 1.87 10.78
CA TRP A 137 7.14 3.15 10.42
C TRP A 137 6.19 3.90 9.48
N THR A 138 6.46 5.18 9.28
CA THR A 138 5.64 6.08 8.49
C THR A 138 6.50 6.80 7.46
N ASP A 139 5.93 7.01 6.28
CA ASP A 139 6.48 7.84 5.21
C ASP A 139 5.46 8.93 4.88
N ASN A 140 5.91 10.17 4.69
CA ASN A 140 5.07 11.32 4.35
C ASN A 140 5.70 12.20 3.26
N ASN A 141 6.52 11.60 2.39
CA ASN A 141 7.24 12.29 1.31
C ASN A 141 8.28 13.35 1.77
N VAL A 142 8.44 13.58 3.08
CA VAL A 142 9.48 14.48 3.62
C VAL A 142 10.65 13.66 4.14
N LYS A 143 10.39 12.76 5.08
CA LYS A 143 11.42 11.93 5.69
C LYS A 143 10.78 10.74 6.41
N PRO A 144 11.13 9.50 6.02
CA PRO A 144 10.68 8.32 6.74
C PRO A 144 11.06 8.38 8.22
N SER A 145 10.14 7.91 9.06
CA SER A 145 10.39 7.79 10.49
C SER A 145 11.30 6.59 10.80
N TYR A 146 11.71 6.48 12.07
CA TYR A 146 12.38 5.27 12.55
C TYR A 146 11.40 4.12 12.66
N LYS A 147 11.93 2.91 12.83
CA LYS A 147 11.12 1.69 12.92
C LYS A 147 10.86 1.33 14.37
N TYR A 148 9.63 0.92 14.67
CA TYR A 148 9.16 0.55 16.00
C TYR A 148 8.49 -0.83 15.96
N GLU A 149 8.47 -1.49 17.11
CA GLU A 149 7.73 -2.74 17.28
C GLU A 149 6.25 -2.43 17.55
N LEU A 150 5.36 -3.21 16.94
CA LEU A 150 3.91 -3.13 17.15
C LEU A 150 3.55 -4.00 18.36
N ILE A 151 3.12 -3.39 19.46
CA ILE A 151 2.88 -4.09 20.74
C ILE A 151 1.61 -4.95 20.64
N ASN A 152 0.54 -4.41 20.07
CA ASN A 152 -0.72 -5.11 19.84
C ASN A 152 -0.80 -5.79 18.46
N GLU A 153 0.35 -6.28 17.96
CA GLU A 153 0.48 -6.81 16.59
C GLU A 153 -0.57 -7.85 16.24
N LYS A 154 -0.76 -8.86 17.10
CA LYS A 154 -1.69 -9.96 16.83
C LYS A 154 -3.12 -9.46 16.58
N ASP A 155 -3.58 -8.50 17.37
CA ASP A 155 -4.95 -8.01 17.29
C ASP A 155 -5.12 -7.09 16.07
N ILE A 156 -4.17 -6.18 15.83
CA ILE A 156 -4.18 -5.28 14.66
C ILE A 156 -4.13 -6.06 13.35
N LEU A 157 -3.20 -7.03 13.24
CA LEU A 157 -3.07 -7.83 12.03
C LEU A 157 -4.32 -8.68 11.78
N LYS A 158 -4.94 -9.22 12.84
CA LYS A 158 -6.19 -9.97 12.72
C LYS A 158 -7.34 -9.09 12.21
N GLN A 159 -7.51 -7.89 12.78
CA GLN A 159 -8.56 -6.96 12.32
C GLN A 159 -8.39 -6.61 10.84
N LEU A 160 -7.15 -6.36 10.42
CA LEU A 160 -6.86 -6.05 9.02
C LEU A 160 -7.10 -7.25 8.10
N ASP A 161 -6.71 -8.46 8.52
CA ASP A 161 -7.01 -9.70 7.79
C ASP A 161 -8.53 -9.92 7.63
N ASP A 162 -9.29 -9.76 8.71
CA ASP A 162 -10.74 -9.95 8.72
C ASP A 162 -11.45 -8.94 7.79
N LEU A 163 -10.97 -7.69 7.75
CA LEU A 163 -11.43 -6.67 6.80
C LEU A 163 -11.09 -7.08 5.36
N LEU A 164 -9.82 -7.36 5.08
CA LEU A 164 -9.33 -7.63 3.72
C LEU A 164 -9.87 -8.94 3.13
N ASN A 165 -10.30 -9.89 3.96
CA ASN A 165 -10.98 -11.09 3.50
C ASN A 165 -12.32 -10.80 2.80
N ASN A 166 -12.94 -9.66 3.10
CA ASN A 166 -14.19 -9.21 2.48
C ASN A 166 -13.97 -8.10 1.44
N THR A 167 -12.79 -7.49 1.39
CA THR A 167 -12.43 -6.48 0.40
C THR A 167 -12.00 -7.12 -0.91
N LYS A 168 -12.48 -6.57 -2.04
CA LYS A 168 -12.09 -7.04 -3.38
C LYS A 168 -10.60 -6.78 -3.61
N VAL A 169 -9.86 -7.83 -3.96
CA VAL A 169 -8.46 -7.72 -4.40
C VAL A 169 -8.41 -6.98 -5.74
N ALA A 170 -7.61 -5.92 -5.82
CA ALA A 170 -7.40 -5.17 -7.06
C ALA A 170 -6.36 -5.86 -7.95
N TYR A 171 -5.25 -6.32 -7.36
CA TYR A 171 -4.19 -7.05 -8.06
C TYR A 171 -3.64 -8.20 -7.22
N ASP A 172 -3.43 -9.35 -7.85
CA ASP A 172 -2.66 -10.46 -7.30
C ASP A 172 -1.21 -10.37 -7.80
N VAL A 173 -0.42 -9.55 -7.11
CA VAL A 173 0.99 -9.25 -7.41
C VAL A 173 1.83 -10.53 -7.36
N GLN A 174 1.53 -11.46 -6.44
CA GLN A 174 2.23 -12.74 -6.34
C GLN A 174 2.02 -13.58 -7.60
N THR A 175 0.79 -13.70 -8.08
CA THR A 175 0.50 -14.41 -9.33
C THR A 175 1.18 -13.74 -10.52
N LEU A 176 1.20 -12.41 -10.59
CA LEU A 176 1.88 -11.67 -11.64
C LEU A 176 3.40 -11.96 -11.65
N ILE A 177 4.10 -11.77 -10.53
CA ILE A 177 5.54 -12.02 -10.42
C ILE A 177 5.88 -13.48 -10.72
N LYS A 178 5.10 -14.44 -10.20
CA LYS A 178 5.32 -15.88 -10.44
C LYS A 178 5.26 -16.25 -11.91
N ASN A 179 4.44 -15.54 -12.69
CA ASN A 179 4.27 -15.78 -14.12
C ASN A 179 5.13 -14.88 -15.01
N LYS A 180 6.04 -14.07 -14.44
CA LYS A 180 7.09 -13.37 -15.20
C LYS A 180 7.80 -14.34 -16.14
N THR A 181 8.04 -13.90 -17.37
CA THR A 181 8.60 -14.73 -18.43
C THR A 181 9.52 -13.93 -19.36
N PRO A 182 10.67 -14.51 -19.77
CA PRO A 182 11.52 -13.85 -20.75
C PRO A 182 10.92 -13.82 -22.17
N TYR A 183 9.94 -14.69 -22.44
CA TYR A 183 9.42 -14.90 -23.79
C TYR A 183 7.89 -14.84 -23.86
N ILE A 184 7.38 -14.04 -24.81
CA ILE A 184 5.97 -13.93 -25.18
C ILE A 184 5.41 -15.27 -25.69
N GLY A 185 6.25 -16.15 -26.23
CA GLY A 185 5.85 -17.48 -26.71
C GLY A 185 5.50 -18.47 -25.62
N ASN A 186 5.73 -18.14 -24.34
CA ASN A 186 5.31 -18.97 -23.22
C ASN A 186 3.80 -18.79 -22.97
N ASN A 187 2.98 -19.46 -23.79
CA ASN A 187 1.53 -19.30 -23.79
C ASN A 187 0.89 -19.49 -22.41
N SER A 188 1.34 -20.47 -21.63
CA SER A 188 0.81 -20.75 -20.29
C SER A 188 1.06 -19.59 -19.33
N LYS A 189 2.29 -19.06 -19.30
CA LYS A 189 2.61 -17.91 -18.45
C LYS A 189 1.93 -16.63 -18.92
N VAL A 190 1.93 -16.35 -20.23
CA VAL A 190 1.30 -15.14 -20.78
C VAL A 190 -0.22 -15.16 -20.55
N ALA A 191 -0.89 -16.29 -20.73
CA ALA A 191 -2.30 -16.43 -20.41
C ALA A 191 -2.57 -16.24 -18.90
N ALA A 192 -1.72 -16.79 -18.04
CA ALA A 192 -1.84 -16.61 -16.59
C ALA A 192 -1.67 -15.14 -16.18
N LEU A 193 -0.70 -14.42 -16.75
CA LEU A 193 -0.52 -12.99 -16.56
C LEU A 193 -1.77 -12.22 -16.99
N ILE A 194 -2.23 -12.44 -18.22
CA ILE A 194 -3.38 -11.75 -18.77
C ILE A 194 -4.61 -12.00 -17.90
N ASN A 195 -4.87 -13.24 -17.46
CA ASN A 195 -6.02 -13.58 -16.63
C ASN A 195 -5.98 -12.97 -15.23
N ALA A 196 -4.79 -12.72 -14.67
CA ALA A 196 -4.61 -12.11 -13.35
C ALA A 196 -4.79 -10.59 -13.34
N LEU A 197 -4.74 -9.93 -14.51
CA LEU A 197 -4.94 -8.49 -14.62
C LEU A 197 -6.42 -8.11 -14.42
N PRO A 198 -6.73 -6.97 -13.81
CA PRO A 198 -8.12 -6.51 -13.67
C PRO A 198 -8.69 -6.05 -15.02
N LEU A 199 -10.02 -6.02 -15.09
CA LEU A 199 -10.79 -5.49 -16.22
C LEU A 199 -11.82 -4.49 -15.71
N PRO A 200 -12.23 -3.52 -16.55
CA PRO A 200 -13.41 -2.73 -16.28
C PRO A 200 -14.62 -3.65 -16.05
N GLU A 201 -15.57 -3.20 -15.24
CA GLU A 201 -16.84 -3.90 -15.06
C GLU A 201 -17.51 -4.14 -16.42
N GLY A 202 -18.25 -5.23 -16.57
CA GLY A 202 -18.92 -5.59 -17.83
C GLY A 202 -18.03 -5.98 -19.01
N VAL A 203 -16.69 -5.97 -18.86
CA VAL A 203 -15.75 -6.48 -19.87
C VAL A 203 -15.28 -7.88 -19.49
N THR A 204 -15.28 -8.80 -20.46
CA THR A 204 -14.79 -10.17 -20.29
C THR A 204 -13.76 -10.54 -21.36
N ARG A 205 -12.85 -11.46 -21.03
CA ARG A 205 -11.84 -11.96 -21.97
C ARG A 205 -12.47 -12.95 -22.93
N ASN A 206 -12.14 -12.82 -24.22
CA ASN A 206 -12.54 -13.75 -25.26
C ASN A 206 -11.37 -14.65 -25.68
N SER A 207 -10.34 -14.06 -26.30
CA SER A 207 -9.22 -14.81 -26.88
C SER A 207 -7.88 -14.10 -26.66
N ILE A 208 -6.80 -14.87 -26.74
CA ILE A 208 -5.42 -14.39 -26.62
C ILE A 208 -4.63 -14.93 -27.80
N GLN A 209 -4.09 -14.04 -28.63
CA GLN A 209 -3.25 -14.38 -29.76
C GLN A 209 -1.82 -13.88 -29.53
N LEU A 210 -0.85 -14.79 -29.61
CA LEU A 210 0.57 -14.46 -29.46
C LEU A 210 1.21 -14.23 -30.83
N ASN A 211 1.78 -13.06 -31.03
CA ASN A 211 2.48 -12.68 -32.25
C ASN A 211 3.98 -12.94 -32.07
N THR A 212 4.44 -14.13 -32.50
CA THR A 212 5.80 -14.63 -32.20
C THR A 212 6.64 -14.95 -33.44
N SER A 213 6.04 -14.92 -34.64
CA SER A 213 6.71 -15.31 -35.88
C SER A 213 7.73 -14.27 -36.36
N GLN A 214 7.53 -12.99 -36.04
CA GLN A 214 8.39 -11.88 -36.44
C GLN A 214 8.24 -10.70 -35.47
N ILE A 215 9.25 -9.83 -35.44
CA ILE A 215 9.26 -8.59 -34.67
C ILE A 215 8.30 -7.57 -35.34
N PRO A 216 7.57 -6.74 -34.57
CA PRO A 216 7.52 -6.69 -33.11
C PRO A 216 6.82 -7.91 -32.52
N TYR A 217 7.43 -8.50 -31.48
CA TYR A 217 6.79 -9.58 -30.73
C TYR A 217 5.66 -9.02 -29.87
N GLY A 218 4.54 -9.73 -29.75
CA GLY A 218 3.42 -9.15 -29.03
C GLY A 218 2.29 -10.10 -28.69
N VAL A 219 1.24 -9.50 -28.13
CA VAL A 219 -0.02 -10.18 -27.83
C VAL A 219 -1.20 -9.31 -28.23
N THR A 220 -2.18 -9.95 -28.87
CA THR A 220 -3.51 -9.39 -29.08
C THR A 220 -4.47 -10.06 -28.11
N ILE A 221 -5.18 -9.26 -27.33
CA ILE A 221 -6.16 -9.70 -26.33
C ILE A 221 -7.53 -9.24 -26.82
N GLU A 222 -8.42 -10.20 -27.04
CA GLU A 222 -9.79 -9.93 -27.44
C GLU A 222 -10.74 -9.94 -26.25
N TYR A 223 -11.74 -9.06 -26.29
CA TYR A 223 -12.73 -8.87 -25.24
C TYR A 223 -14.16 -8.92 -25.79
N ILE A 224 -15.08 -9.30 -24.92
CA ILE A 224 -16.52 -9.16 -25.11
C ILE A 224 -17.04 -8.17 -24.06
N LEU A 225 -17.78 -7.16 -24.52
CA LEU A 225 -18.48 -6.22 -23.65
C LEU A 225 -19.91 -6.72 -23.46
N ASN A 226 -20.28 -6.98 -22.21
CA ASN A 226 -21.60 -7.50 -21.86
C ASN A 226 -22.66 -6.40 -21.68
N ASP A 227 -22.23 -5.15 -21.55
CA ASP A 227 -23.08 -3.98 -21.47
C ASP A 227 -22.84 -3.10 -22.71
N ASP A 228 -23.85 -3.02 -23.56
CA ASP A 228 -23.75 -2.30 -24.83
C ASP A 228 -23.77 -0.78 -24.66
N SER A 229 -24.19 -0.29 -23.49
CA SER A 229 -24.20 1.15 -23.14
C SER A 229 -22.87 1.63 -22.56
N MET A 230 -21.94 0.72 -22.32
CA MET A 230 -20.65 1.01 -21.71
C MET A 230 -19.78 1.89 -22.60
N ARG A 231 -19.21 2.92 -21.98
CA ARG A 231 -18.07 3.64 -22.53
C ARG A 231 -16.79 2.97 -22.08
N VAL A 232 -15.94 2.62 -23.05
CA VAL A 232 -14.66 1.97 -22.79
C VAL A 232 -13.61 3.04 -22.60
N GLU A 233 -13.14 3.20 -21.37
CA GLU A 233 -11.99 4.05 -21.07
C GLU A 233 -10.69 3.29 -21.32
N GLU A 234 -9.74 3.98 -21.94
CA GLU A 234 -8.46 3.43 -22.38
C GLU A 234 -7.54 3.05 -21.20
N GLU A 235 -7.70 3.74 -20.08
CA GLU A 235 -6.75 3.78 -18.98
C GLU A 235 -6.42 2.40 -18.39
N GLN A 236 -7.43 1.55 -18.16
CA GLN A 236 -7.20 0.21 -17.59
C GLN A 236 -6.43 -0.71 -18.57
N PHE A 237 -6.60 -0.51 -19.88
CA PHE A 237 -5.89 -1.29 -20.90
C PHE A 237 -4.43 -0.85 -21.01
N LEU A 238 -4.17 0.45 -20.93
CA LEU A 238 -2.80 0.96 -20.81
C LEU A 238 -2.11 0.40 -19.57
N ARG A 239 -2.73 0.51 -18.38
CA ARG A 239 -2.17 -0.04 -17.12
C ARG A 239 -1.80 -1.51 -17.25
N ASN A 240 -2.71 -2.30 -17.81
CA ASN A 240 -2.49 -3.72 -18.06
C ASN A 240 -1.31 -3.95 -19.03
N SER A 241 -1.17 -3.11 -20.06
CA SER A 241 -0.04 -3.18 -20.99
C SER A 241 1.29 -2.85 -20.34
N LEU A 242 1.36 -1.83 -19.48
CA LEU A 242 2.56 -1.47 -18.73
C LEU A 242 3.03 -2.64 -17.86
N LEU A 243 2.10 -3.33 -17.19
CA LEU A 243 2.40 -4.53 -16.41
C LEU A 243 2.87 -5.70 -17.29
N LEU A 244 2.24 -5.91 -18.45
CA LEU A 244 2.68 -6.96 -19.39
C LEU A 244 4.08 -6.68 -19.94
N PHE A 245 4.43 -5.44 -20.24
CA PHE A 245 5.78 -5.07 -20.66
C PHE A 245 6.82 -5.27 -19.56
N ALA A 246 6.46 -4.98 -18.30
CA ALA A 246 7.32 -5.26 -17.15
C ALA A 246 7.55 -6.77 -16.94
N LEU A 247 6.52 -7.59 -17.17
CA LEU A 247 6.50 -9.02 -16.82
C LEU A 247 6.89 -9.97 -17.97
N ILE A 248 6.91 -9.49 -19.21
CA ILE A 248 7.25 -10.28 -20.40
C ILE A 248 8.46 -9.63 -21.09
N ASP A 249 9.67 -10.16 -20.88
CA ASP A 249 10.90 -9.41 -21.18
C ASP A 249 11.08 -9.03 -22.66
N ASN A 250 10.52 -9.79 -23.60
CA ASN A 250 10.64 -9.55 -25.04
C ASN A 250 9.32 -9.12 -25.73
N ALA A 251 8.30 -8.72 -24.98
CA ALA A 251 7.07 -8.17 -25.57
C ALA A 251 7.29 -6.73 -26.06
N ASP A 252 7.12 -6.47 -27.35
CA ASP A 252 7.27 -5.15 -27.96
C ASP A 252 5.93 -4.45 -28.18
N LEU A 253 4.85 -5.22 -28.32
CA LEU A 253 3.51 -4.75 -28.66
C LEU A 253 2.42 -5.45 -27.84
N VAL A 254 1.49 -4.68 -27.27
CA VAL A 254 0.25 -5.19 -26.68
C VAL A 254 -0.92 -4.52 -27.39
N THR A 255 -1.87 -5.32 -27.86
CA THR A 255 -3.08 -4.84 -28.53
C THR A 255 -4.31 -5.37 -27.81
N HIS A 256 -5.25 -4.49 -27.53
CA HIS A 256 -6.56 -4.77 -26.96
C HIS A 256 -7.63 -4.54 -28.03
N ILE A 257 -8.53 -5.50 -28.21
CA ILE A 257 -9.65 -5.38 -29.16
C ILE A 257 -10.92 -5.86 -28.45
N GLY A 258 -11.98 -5.06 -28.42
CA GLY A 258 -13.23 -5.49 -27.80
C GLY A 258 -14.43 -5.33 -28.71
N TYR A 259 -15.34 -6.29 -28.62
CA TYR A 259 -16.56 -6.35 -29.41
C TYR A 259 -17.77 -6.25 -28.50
N TRP A 260 -18.70 -5.37 -28.86
CA TRP A 260 -20.01 -5.26 -28.22
C TRP A 260 -20.83 -6.53 -28.47
N ASN A 261 -21.65 -6.91 -27.49
CA ASN A 261 -22.52 -8.08 -27.60
C ASN A 261 -23.66 -7.82 -28.60
N ALA A 262 -24.16 -6.58 -28.67
CA ALA A 262 -25.06 -6.15 -29.74
C ALA A 262 -24.38 -6.31 -31.11
N LYS A 263 -25.01 -7.13 -31.96
CA LYS A 263 -24.50 -7.44 -33.30
C LYS A 263 -24.32 -6.18 -34.16
N GLU A 264 -25.18 -5.17 -34.01
CA GLU A 264 -25.05 -3.91 -34.76
C GLU A 264 -23.83 -3.07 -34.31
N LEU A 265 -23.41 -3.17 -33.04
CA LEU A 265 -22.26 -2.45 -32.51
C LEU A 265 -20.95 -3.23 -32.67
N SER A 266 -21.02 -4.56 -32.77
CA SER A 266 -19.87 -5.45 -32.94
C SER A 266 -19.03 -5.15 -34.20
N SER A 267 -19.60 -4.48 -35.22
CA SER A 267 -18.85 -4.06 -36.41
C SER A 267 -17.89 -2.89 -36.18
N LEU A 268 -17.92 -2.26 -35.01
CA LEU A 268 -17.04 -1.15 -34.63
C LEU A 268 -16.32 -1.48 -33.31
N PRO A 269 -15.36 -2.41 -33.31
CA PRO A 269 -14.64 -2.77 -32.09
C PRO A 269 -13.80 -1.58 -31.59
N PHE A 270 -13.66 -1.47 -30.28
CA PHE A 270 -12.61 -0.60 -29.75
C PHE A 270 -11.27 -1.26 -29.98
N ARG A 271 -10.23 -0.44 -30.17
CA ARG A 271 -8.86 -0.92 -30.34
C ARG A 271 -7.89 0.01 -29.65
N PHE A 272 -7.11 -0.54 -28.72
CA PHE A 272 -5.98 0.14 -28.10
C PHE A 272 -4.71 -0.64 -28.37
N SER A 273 -3.62 0.04 -28.70
CA SER A 273 -2.36 -0.62 -29.03
C SER A 273 -1.20 0.19 -28.48
N TYR A 274 -0.35 -0.47 -27.71
CA TYR A 274 0.77 0.14 -27.02
C TYR A 274 2.06 -0.52 -27.43
N THR A 275 3.11 0.28 -27.58
CA THR A 275 4.47 -0.22 -27.77
C THR A 275 5.23 -0.14 -26.46
N ARG A 276 6.20 -1.04 -26.26
CA ARG A 276 7.12 -0.95 -25.12
C ARG A 276 7.85 0.40 -25.11
N ALA A 277 8.26 0.89 -26.28
CA ALA A 277 9.04 2.13 -26.38
C ALA A 277 8.26 3.34 -25.84
N ASP A 278 6.98 3.46 -26.20
CA ASP A 278 6.13 4.55 -25.70
C ASP A 278 5.84 4.40 -24.21
N ALA A 279 5.61 3.16 -23.76
CA ALA A 279 5.39 2.80 -22.37
C ALA A 279 6.60 3.12 -21.47
N GLU A 280 7.82 2.80 -21.90
CA GLU A 280 9.06 3.12 -21.18
C GLU A 280 9.33 4.63 -21.17
N LYS A 281 8.98 5.34 -22.25
CA LYS A 281 9.05 6.81 -22.29
C LYS A 281 8.09 7.44 -21.28
N MET A 282 6.88 6.91 -21.15
CA MET A 282 5.87 7.38 -20.20
C MET A 282 6.32 7.17 -18.74
N VAL A 283 6.89 6.01 -18.41
CA VAL A 283 7.35 5.69 -17.04
C VAL A 283 8.74 6.26 -16.74
N GLY A 284 9.47 6.73 -17.76
CA GLY A 284 10.79 7.34 -17.60
C GLY A 284 11.93 6.34 -17.43
N GLY A 285 11.75 5.09 -17.87
CA GLY A 285 12.76 4.04 -17.72
C GLY A 285 12.31 2.65 -18.18
N ASP A 286 13.22 1.67 -18.02
CA ASP A 286 12.96 0.27 -18.38
C ASP A 286 11.93 -0.36 -17.43
N LEU A 287 10.79 -0.76 -18.00
CA LEU A 287 9.67 -1.32 -17.25
C LEU A 287 10.00 -2.64 -16.54
N ARG A 288 10.97 -3.40 -17.03
CA ARG A 288 11.35 -4.70 -16.45
C ARG A 288 11.91 -4.57 -15.04
N GLN A 289 12.46 -3.39 -14.70
CA GLN A 289 12.99 -3.11 -13.37
C GLN A 289 11.89 -3.14 -12.30
N PHE A 290 10.64 -2.87 -12.67
CA PHE A 290 9.52 -2.96 -11.74
C PHE A 290 9.12 -4.40 -11.43
N ALA A 291 9.46 -5.36 -12.30
CA ALA A 291 9.20 -6.77 -12.09
C ALA A 291 10.32 -7.52 -11.33
N ASP A 292 11.18 -6.80 -10.59
CA ASP A 292 12.23 -7.43 -9.78
C ASP A 292 11.66 -8.11 -8.53
N ASN A 293 10.66 -7.49 -7.90
CA ASN A 293 10.01 -7.99 -6.68
C ASN A 293 8.59 -7.41 -6.51
N HIS A 294 7.88 -7.89 -5.49
CA HIS A 294 6.50 -7.48 -5.20
C HIS A 294 6.37 -5.97 -4.92
N GLU A 295 7.32 -5.39 -4.20
CA GLU A 295 7.30 -3.98 -3.82
C GLU A 295 7.40 -3.07 -5.05
N LYS A 296 8.37 -3.33 -5.93
CA LYS A 296 8.52 -2.57 -7.17
C LYS A 296 7.36 -2.77 -8.15
N LEU A 297 6.77 -3.97 -8.21
CA LEU A 297 5.62 -4.17 -9.09
C LEU A 297 4.39 -3.45 -8.55
N ALA A 298 4.21 -3.46 -7.23
CA ALA A 298 3.19 -2.66 -6.55
C ALA A 298 3.42 -1.16 -6.75
N GLU A 299 4.67 -0.68 -6.79
CA GLU A 299 5.03 0.68 -7.16
C GLU A 299 4.51 1.01 -8.56
N LEU A 300 4.83 0.20 -9.58
CA LEU A 300 4.32 0.41 -10.94
C LEU A 300 2.78 0.41 -11.00
N ILE A 301 2.11 -0.49 -10.29
CA ILE A 301 0.64 -0.50 -10.21
C ILE A 301 0.12 0.84 -9.65
N GLN A 302 0.76 1.36 -8.60
CA GLN A 302 0.40 2.67 -8.03
C GLN A 302 0.74 3.81 -9.00
N MET A 303 1.86 3.74 -9.73
CA MET A 303 2.24 4.76 -10.71
C MET A 303 1.19 4.92 -11.81
N THR A 304 0.82 3.78 -12.36
CA THR A 304 -0.02 3.70 -13.56
C THR A 304 -1.50 3.94 -13.26
N GLN A 305 -1.87 3.98 -11.97
CA GLN A 305 -3.23 4.25 -11.53
C GLN A 305 -3.73 5.70 -11.75
N PHE A 306 -2.95 6.56 -12.42
CA PHE A 306 -3.21 8.00 -12.40
C PHE A 306 -2.69 8.85 -13.58
N SER A 307 -1.83 8.32 -14.46
CA SER A 307 -1.07 9.17 -15.40
C SER A 307 -1.76 9.55 -16.71
N MET A 308 -3.11 9.56 -16.82
CA MET A 308 -3.77 9.68 -18.14
C MET A 308 -4.87 10.76 -18.26
N GLU A 309 -4.72 11.91 -17.60
CA GLU A 309 -5.56 13.10 -17.90
C GLU A 309 -4.76 14.33 -18.38
N ASP A 310 -3.43 14.38 -18.24
CA ASP A 310 -2.67 15.60 -18.54
C ASP A 310 -2.40 15.89 -20.03
N GLU A 311 -2.65 14.95 -20.96
CA GLU A 311 -2.42 15.20 -22.40
C GLU A 311 -3.68 15.60 -23.20
N THR A 312 -4.89 15.50 -22.65
CA THR A 312 -6.13 15.80 -23.42
C THR A 312 -6.61 17.26 -23.33
N SER A 313 -5.94 18.11 -22.55
CA SER A 313 -6.34 19.52 -22.37
C SER A 313 -5.68 20.51 -23.33
N ASN A 314 -4.71 20.09 -24.16
CA ASN A 314 -3.93 21.03 -24.98
C ASN A 314 -4.15 20.91 -26.50
N THR A 315 -5.39 20.67 -26.95
CA THR A 315 -5.74 20.83 -28.37
C THR A 315 -7.17 21.30 -28.59
N LYS A 316 -7.51 22.52 -28.15
CA LYS A 316 -8.58 23.34 -28.77
C LYS A 316 -8.27 24.82 -28.63
N GLU A 317 -7.84 25.42 -29.74
CA GLU A 317 -8.31 26.70 -30.33
C GLU A 317 -7.23 27.32 -31.22
N GLU A 318 -7.15 26.85 -32.47
CA GLU A 318 -6.91 27.79 -33.57
C GLU A 318 -8.22 27.89 -34.35
N SER A 319 -8.95 28.98 -34.07
CA SER A 319 -10.06 29.41 -34.90
C SER A 319 -9.48 30.03 -36.18
N PRO A 320 -10.01 29.71 -37.38
CA PRO A 320 -9.49 30.25 -38.62
C PRO A 320 -9.84 31.74 -38.71
N THR A 321 -8.81 32.58 -38.76
CA THR A 321 -8.97 34.01 -39.08
C THR A 321 -9.56 34.14 -40.48
N ASP A 322 -10.74 34.75 -40.51
CA ASP A 322 -11.50 35.16 -41.66
C ASP A 322 -10.64 35.95 -42.66
N LEU A 323 -10.53 35.45 -43.88
CA LEU A 323 -9.99 36.18 -45.03
C LEU A 323 -11.18 36.52 -45.94
N SER A 324 -11.75 37.72 -45.78
CA SER A 324 -12.26 38.48 -46.92
C SER A 324 -12.48 39.96 -46.59
N ASN A 325 -11.91 40.79 -47.47
CA ASN A 325 -11.99 42.25 -47.65
C ASN A 325 -11.14 43.16 -46.75
#